data_AF-A0A8T3NIH2-F1
#
_entry.id   AF-A0A8T3NIH2-F1
#
_cell.length_a   1.000
_cell.length_b   1.000
_cell.length_c   1.000
_cell.angle_alpha   90.00
_cell.angle_beta   90.00
_cell.angle_gamma   90.00
#
_symmetry.space_group_name_H-M   'P 1'
#
loop_
_entity.id
_entity.type
_entity.pdbx_description
1 polymer ?
#
loop_
_entity_poly.entity_id
_entity_poly.type
_entity_poly.pdbx_seq_one_letter_code
_entity_poly.pdbx_strand_id
1 'polypeptide(L)'
;MPKVRVSLFLPGISTDDAHVDFLLDTGASTTCLHPRDARAVGISAARLLLPDRWPRQRSAAGIGGSSLYYLVPAHYAFEHDNGQWEIHEGEILVAQLQPANERLPSLLGWNILQRFRITAEWASRQITLENV
;
A
#
# COMPACT_ATOMS: atom_id res chain seq x y z
N MET A 1 -0.67 -15.34 5.10
CA MET A 1 -1.52 -14.18 5.40
C MET A 1 -2.12 -13.70 4.09
N PRO A 2 -3.38 -13.26 4.08
CA PRO A 2 -4.09 -12.94 2.84
C PRO A 2 -3.51 -11.70 2.18
N LYS A 3 -3.37 -11.75 0.86
CA LYS A 3 -2.87 -10.62 0.07
C LYS A 3 -3.80 -10.32 -1.08
N VAL A 4 -3.83 -9.06 -1.50
CA VAL A 4 -4.52 -8.59 -2.70
C VAL A 4 -3.51 -7.93 -3.60
N ARG A 5 -3.54 -8.30 -4.89
CA ARG A 5 -2.75 -7.64 -5.91
C ARG A 5 -3.47 -6.37 -6.33
N VAL A 6 -2.77 -5.25 -6.28
CA VAL A 6 -3.31 -3.93 -6.65
C VAL A 6 -2.40 -3.34 -7.71
N SER A 7 -2.97 -2.81 -8.79
CA SER A 7 -2.23 -1.93 -9.71
C SER A 7 -2.11 -0.56 -9.06
N LEU A 8 -0.90 -0.16 -8.70
CA LEU A 8 -0.63 1.06 -7.96
C LEU A 8 0.08 2.07 -8.84
N PHE A 9 -0.46 3.28 -8.91
CA PHE A 9 0.19 4.41 -9.55
C PHE A 9 0.33 5.57 -8.55
N LEU A 10 1.52 6.18 -8.51
CA LEU A 10 1.83 7.30 -7.63
C LEU A 10 2.10 8.56 -8.48
N PRO A 11 1.14 9.49 -8.60
CA PRO A 11 1.30 10.70 -9.40
C PRO A 11 2.57 11.48 -9.05
N GLY A 12 3.38 11.80 -10.06
CA GLY A 12 4.64 12.52 -9.92
C GLY A 12 5.81 11.70 -9.33
N ILE A 13 5.61 10.39 -9.15
CA ILE A 13 6.63 9.46 -8.63
C ILE A 13 6.85 8.31 -9.59
N SER A 14 5.77 7.61 -9.95
CA SER A 14 5.80 6.47 -10.86
C SER A 14 5.65 6.94 -12.31
N THR A 15 6.29 6.23 -13.24
CA THR A 15 6.12 6.46 -14.69
C THR A 15 4.87 5.76 -15.20
N ASP A 16 4.60 4.57 -14.68
CA ASP A 16 3.52 3.67 -15.06
C ASP A 16 2.92 3.01 -13.82
N ASP A 17 1.80 2.35 -14.00
CA ASP A 17 1.24 1.44 -13.00
C ASP A 17 2.18 0.28 -12.67
N ALA A 18 2.23 -0.11 -11.40
CA ALA A 18 2.95 -1.30 -10.96
C ALA A 18 2.08 -2.18 -10.06
N HIS A 19 2.15 -3.50 -10.26
CA HIS A 19 1.44 -4.44 -9.41
C HIS A 19 2.16 -4.65 -8.08
N VAL A 20 1.44 -4.44 -6.98
CA VAL A 20 1.92 -4.65 -5.61
C VAL A 20 0.99 -5.61 -4.89
N ASP A 21 1.56 -6.67 -4.29
CA ASP A 21 0.80 -7.61 -3.47
C ASP A 21 0.75 -7.10 -2.02
N PHE A 22 -0.32 -6.39 -1.68
CA PHE A 22 -0.54 -5.86 -0.34
C PHE A 22 -1.09 -6.92 0.62
N LEU A 23 -0.56 -6.96 1.83
CA LEU A 23 -1.17 -7.68 2.96
C LEU A 23 -2.40 -6.90 3.43
N LEU A 24 -3.58 -7.55 3.51
CA LEU A 24 -4.74 -6.91 4.13
C LEU A 24 -4.49 -6.71 5.62
N ASP A 25 -4.68 -5.48 6.09
CA ASP A 25 -4.53 -5.13 7.50
C ASP A 25 -5.65 -4.18 7.92
N THR A 26 -6.70 -4.74 8.51
CA THR A 26 -7.82 -3.97 9.06
C THR A 26 -7.43 -3.16 10.31
N GLY A 27 -6.29 -3.45 10.94
CA GLY A 27 -5.74 -2.67 12.05
C GLY A 27 -4.94 -1.45 11.58
N ALA A 28 -4.49 -1.42 10.32
CA ALA A 28 -3.82 -0.27 9.75
C ALA A 28 -4.85 0.77 9.29
N SER A 29 -4.82 1.97 9.87
CA SER A 29 -5.74 3.05 9.44
C SER A 29 -5.46 3.55 8.03
N THR A 30 -4.21 3.49 7.59
CA THR A 30 -3.76 4.00 6.29
C THR A 30 -2.89 2.96 5.59
N THR A 31 -3.13 2.78 4.29
CA THR A 31 -2.35 1.92 3.40
C THR A 31 -0.89 2.38 3.39
N CYS A 32 0.04 1.42 3.45
CA CYS A 32 1.46 1.65 3.58
C CYS A 32 2.25 0.86 2.53
N LEU A 33 3.17 1.54 1.85
CA LEU A 33 4.14 0.97 0.92
C LEU A 33 5.51 0.87 1.61
N HIS A 34 5.96 -0.36 1.86
CA HIS A 34 7.26 -0.62 2.49
C HIS A 34 8.41 -0.67 1.46
N PRO A 35 9.67 -0.51 1.90
CA PRO A 35 10.79 -0.28 0.97
C PRO A 35 11.02 -1.39 -0.05
N ARG A 36 10.75 -2.65 0.31
CA ARG A 36 10.88 -3.77 -0.63
C ARG A 36 10.00 -3.58 -1.86
N ASP A 37 8.74 -3.22 -1.64
CA ASP A 37 7.71 -3.14 -2.68
C ASP A 37 7.70 -1.74 -3.34
N ALA A 38 8.20 -0.71 -2.64
CA ALA A 38 8.38 0.64 -3.21
C ALA A 38 9.28 0.68 -4.45
N ARG A 39 10.19 -0.30 -4.59
CA ARG A 39 11.01 -0.43 -5.80
C ARG A 39 10.19 -0.80 -7.04
N ALA A 40 9.11 -1.56 -6.88
CA ALA A 40 8.25 -1.95 -8.00
C ALA A 40 7.57 -0.73 -8.65
N VAL A 41 7.32 0.32 -7.87
CA VAL A 41 6.69 1.58 -8.33
C VAL A 41 7.71 2.65 -8.72
N GLY A 42 8.99 2.29 -8.87
CA GLY A 42 10.07 3.18 -9.30
C GLY A 42 10.74 4.01 -8.19
N ILE A 43 10.45 3.76 -6.91
CA ILE A 43 11.10 4.49 -5.81
C ILE A 43 12.42 3.80 -5.44
N SER A 44 13.53 4.51 -5.64
CA SER A 44 14.85 4.01 -5.25
C SER A 44 15.08 4.06 -3.74
N ALA A 45 15.94 3.17 -3.23
CA ALA A 45 16.36 3.18 -1.83
C ALA A 45 16.96 4.54 -1.43
N ALA A 46 17.73 5.18 -2.32
CA ALA A 46 18.30 6.51 -2.08
C ALA A 46 17.21 7.57 -1.87
N ARG A 47 16.10 7.53 -2.63
CA ARG A 47 14.98 8.47 -2.46
C ARG A 47 14.26 8.27 -1.12
N LEU A 48 14.15 7.03 -0.64
CA LEU A 48 13.58 6.70 0.66
C LEU A 48 14.42 7.15 1.87
N LEU A 49 15.67 7.55 1.65
CA LEU A 49 16.56 8.05 2.69
C LEU A 49 16.62 9.58 2.77
N LEU A 50 15.89 10.30 1.89
CA LEU A 50 15.96 11.76 1.75
C LEU A 50 14.61 12.41 2.10
N PRO A 51 14.33 12.72 3.38
CA PRO A 51 13.05 13.32 3.80
C PRO A 51 12.68 14.60 3.04
N ASP A 52 13.65 15.45 2.73
CA ASP A 52 13.44 16.74 2.06
C ASP A 52 12.93 16.62 0.62
N ARG A 53 12.96 15.41 0.04
CA ARG A 53 12.39 15.12 -1.29
C ARG A 53 10.89 14.79 -1.24
N TRP A 54 10.29 14.79 -0.05
CA TRP A 54 8.89 14.44 0.15
C TRP A 54 8.12 15.63 0.72
N PRO A 55 7.00 16.03 0.08
CA PRO A 55 6.29 17.25 0.43
C PRO A 55 5.56 17.15 1.78
N ARG A 56 5.17 15.93 2.18
CA ARG A 56 4.42 15.66 3.41
C ARG A 56 5.03 14.47 4.11
N GLN A 57 5.26 14.65 5.40
CA GLN A 57 5.85 13.66 6.28
C GLN A 57 4.95 13.44 7.48
N ARG A 58 4.90 12.21 7.97
CA ARG A 58 4.14 11.82 9.16
C ARG A 58 4.86 10.73 9.90
N SER A 59 4.98 10.85 11.22
CA SER A 59 5.39 9.72 12.06
C SER A 59 4.18 8.84 12.37
N ALA A 60 4.35 7.54 12.26
CA ALA A 60 3.34 6.56 12.66
C ALA A 60 4.01 5.38 13.38
N ALA A 61 3.30 4.83 14.36
CA ALA A 61 3.73 3.64 15.08
C ALA A 61 2.99 2.40 14.56
N GLY A 62 3.70 1.29 14.48
CA GLY A 62 3.15 -0.02 14.13
C GLY A 62 3.99 -1.15 14.74
N ILE A 63 3.80 -2.37 14.25
CA ILE A 63 4.50 -3.57 14.76
C ILE A 63 6.02 -3.44 14.63
N GLY A 64 6.51 -2.73 13.60
CA GLY A 64 7.94 -2.45 13.40
C GLY A 64 8.50 -1.31 14.26
N GLY A 65 7.71 -0.73 15.17
CA GLY A 65 8.05 0.46 15.94
C GLY A 65 7.54 1.75 15.30
N SER A 66 8.14 2.89 15.67
CA SER A 66 7.83 4.20 15.09
C SER A 66 8.74 4.45 13.90
N SER A 67 8.16 4.80 12.76
CA SER A 67 8.90 5.17 11.55
C SER A 67 8.35 6.48 10.98
N LEU A 68 9.22 7.18 10.23
CA LEU A 68 8.81 8.29 9.40
C LEU A 68 8.22 7.75 8.10
N TYR A 69 7.09 8.32 7.69
CA TYR A 69 6.41 8.00 6.44
C TYR A 69 6.23 9.26 5.61
N TYR A 70 6.18 9.06 4.30
CA TYR A 70 5.92 10.09 3.32
C TYR A 70 4.51 9.91 2.76
N LEU A 71 3.68 10.93 2.90
CA LEU A 71 2.28 10.84 2.50
C LEU A 71 2.13 11.38 1.07
N VAL A 72 1.68 10.54 0.15
CA VAL A 72 1.57 10.88 -1.28
C VAL A 72 0.24 10.45 -1.87
N PRO A 73 -0.27 11.17 -2.89
CA PRO A 73 -1.43 10.71 -3.66
C PRO A 73 -1.17 9.34 -4.29
N ALA A 74 -2.21 8.52 -4.40
CA ALA A 74 -2.14 7.20 -5.01
C ALA A 74 -3.45 6.86 -5.73
N HIS A 75 -3.31 6.20 -6.89
CA HIS A 75 -4.41 5.51 -7.56
C HIS A 75 -4.25 4.01 -7.31
N TYR A 76 -5.32 3.40 -6.82
CA TYR A 76 -5.42 1.98 -6.55
C TYR A 76 -6.38 1.36 -7.54
N ALA A 77 -5.89 0.55 -8.47
CA ALA A 77 -6.74 -0.19 -9.40
C ALA A 77 -6.84 -1.66 -8.99
N PHE A 78 -8.07 -2.15 -8.87
CA PHE A 78 -8.42 -3.52 -8.53
C PHE A 78 -9.04 -4.18 -9.75
N GLU A 79 -8.52 -5.36 -10.12
CA GLU A 79 -9.08 -6.17 -11.20
C GLU A 79 -10.16 -7.09 -10.64
N HIS A 80 -11.34 -7.04 -11.24
CA HIS A 80 -12.44 -7.96 -10.96
C HIS A 80 -12.30 -9.25 -11.77
N ASP A 81 -12.98 -10.32 -11.35
CA ASP A 81 -12.97 -11.62 -12.05
C ASP A 81 -13.49 -11.57 -13.50
N ASN A 82 -14.21 -10.50 -13.86
CA ASN A 82 -14.70 -10.24 -15.21
C ASN A 82 -13.70 -9.44 -16.08
N GLY A 83 -12.50 -9.15 -15.57
CA GLY A 83 -11.46 -8.36 -16.23
C GLY A 83 -11.68 -6.84 -16.21
N GLN A 84 -12.74 -6.34 -15.56
CA GLN A 84 -12.94 -4.92 -15.36
C GLN A 84 -12.01 -4.39 -14.26
N TRP A 85 -11.62 -3.13 -14.40
CA TRP A 85 -10.81 -2.43 -13.42
C TRP A 85 -11.64 -1.41 -12.67
N GLU A 86 -11.54 -1.42 -11.36
CA GLU A 86 -12.06 -0.36 -10.50
C GLU A 86 -10.91 0.45 -9.93
N ILE A 87 -11.03 1.78 -10.01
CA ILE A 87 -9.99 2.71 -9.58
C ILE A 87 -10.49 3.49 -8.37
N HIS A 88 -9.67 3.53 -7.33
CA HIS A 88 -9.86 4.38 -6.17
C HIS A 88 -8.70 5.36 -6.03
N GLU A 89 -9.04 6.62 -5.80
CA GLU A 89 -8.07 7.64 -5.43
C GLU A 89 -7.97 7.74 -3.90
N GLY A 90 -6.77 8.00 -3.43
CA GLY A 90 -6.51 8.21 -2.01
C GLY A 90 -5.07 8.64 -1.75
N GLU A 91 -4.63 8.42 -0.50
CA GLU A 91 -3.26 8.67 -0.08
C GLU A 91 -2.63 7.38 0.42
N ILE A 92 -1.33 7.24 0.18
CA ILE A 92 -0.50 6.15 0.68
C ILE A 92 0.63 6.70 1.55
N LEU A 93 0.98 5.95 2.59
CA LEU A 93 2.20 6.16 3.35
C LEU A 93 3.35 5.39 2.71
N VAL A 94 4.38 6.06 2.23
CA VAL A 94 5.63 5.42 1.80
C VAL A 94 6.60 5.42 2.98
N ALA A 95 7.02 4.24 3.44
CA ALA A 95 7.89 4.13 4.60
C ALA A 95 9.32 4.61 4.28
N GLN A 96 9.91 5.41 5.17
CA GLN A 96 11.35 5.66 5.15
C GLN A 96 12.10 4.32 5.24
N LEU A 97 13.18 4.16 4.47
CA LEU A 97 14.00 2.96 4.55
C LEU A 97 14.71 2.88 5.91
N GLN A 98 14.38 1.85 6.68
CA GLN A 98 15.02 1.53 7.96
C GLN A 98 15.28 0.01 8.03
N PRO A 99 16.32 -0.47 8.75
CA PRO A 99 16.57 -1.90 8.89
C PRO A 99 15.37 -2.68 9.43
N ALA A 100 14.59 -2.08 10.33
CA ALA A 100 13.42 -2.71 10.94
C ALA A 100 12.24 -2.92 9.96
N ASN A 101 12.15 -2.15 8.88
CA ASN A 101 11.02 -2.18 7.94
C ASN A 101 11.38 -2.62 6.51
N GLU A 102 12.66 -2.78 6.19
CA GLU A 102 13.14 -3.10 4.84
C GLU A 102 12.46 -4.33 4.24
N ARG A 103 12.18 -5.34 5.06
CA ARG A 103 11.61 -6.63 4.63
C ARG A 103 10.12 -6.78 4.92
N LEU A 104 9.49 -5.79 5.56
CA LEU A 104 8.07 -5.85 5.90
C LEU A 104 7.22 -5.80 4.62
N PRO A 105 6.08 -6.51 4.57
CA PRO A 105 5.15 -6.40 3.47
C PRO A 105 4.41 -5.07 3.50
N SER A 106 4.11 -4.51 2.33
CA SER A 106 3.17 -3.40 2.21
C SER A 106 1.77 -3.81 2.70
N LEU A 107 1.06 -2.86 3.30
CA LEU A 107 -0.22 -3.09 3.98
C LEU A 107 -1.34 -2.34 3.28
N LEU A 108 -2.45 -3.01 2.96
CA LEU A 108 -3.68 -2.37 2.51
C LEU A 108 -4.53 -2.06 3.75
N GLY A 109 -4.67 -0.78 4.05
CA GLY A 109 -5.29 -0.29 5.28
C GLY A 109 -6.73 0.17 5.10
N TRP A 110 -7.34 0.57 6.22
CA TRP A 110 -8.75 0.93 6.32
C TRP A 110 -9.17 2.08 5.41
N ASN A 111 -8.27 3.03 5.11
CA ASN A 111 -8.56 4.14 4.20
C ASN A 111 -9.04 3.68 2.80
N ILE A 112 -8.61 2.50 2.35
CA ILE A 112 -9.06 1.87 1.11
C ILE A 112 -10.05 0.73 1.40
N LEU A 113 -9.74 -0.12 2.39
CA LEU A 113 -10.55 -1.30 2.71
C LEU A 113 -12.01 -0.97 3.05
N GLN A 114 -12.30 0.21 3.61
CA GLN A 114 -13.67 0.63 3.94
C GLN A 114 -14.59 0.80 2.71
N ARG A 115 -14.05 0.78 1.49
CA ARG A 115 -14.81 0.82 0.24
C ARG A 115 -15.38 -0.54 -0.16
N PHE A 116 -14.93 -1.60 0.52
CA PHE A 116 -15.29 -2.97 0.21
C PHE A 116 -15.98 -3.64 1.40
N ARG A 117 -16.93 -4.51 1.09
CA ARG A 117 -17.30 -5.63 1.93
C ARG A 117 -16.21 -6.69 1.80
N ILE A 118 -15.62 -7.04 2.94
CA ILE A 118 -14.54 -8.02 3.02
C ILE A 118 -15.10 -9.33 3.55
N THR A 119 -14.98 -10.39 2.76
CA THR A 119 -15.35 -11.75 3.17
C THR A 119 -14.08 -12.59 3.27
N ALA A 120 -13.82 -13.18 4.43
CA ALA A 120 -12.68 -14.06 4.67
C ALA A 120 -13.15 -15.49 4.98
N GLU A 121 -12.85 -16.43 4.09
CA GLU A 121 -13.15 -17.84 4.28
C GLU A 121 -11.90 -18.60 4.70
N TRP A 122 -11.81 -18.93 5.99
CA TRP A 122 -10.58 -19.50 6.57
C TRP A 122 -10.29 -20.93 6.12
N ALA A 123 -11.33 -21.73 5.86
CA ALA A 123 -11.18 -23.11 5.42
C ALA A 123 -10.52 -23.20 4.04
N SER A 124 -10.95 -22.35 3.11
CA SER A 124 -10.42 -22.27 1.75
C SER A 124 -9.26 -21.29 1.59
N ARG A 125 -8.98 -20.48 2.63
CA ARG A 125 -8.01 -19.37 2.62
C ARG A 125 -8.29 -18.34 1.53
N GLN A 126 -9.57 -18.13 1.22
CA GLN A 126 -10.01 -17.14 0.26
C GLN A 126 -10.38 -15.82 0.94
N ILE A 127 -10.05 -14.71 0.28
CA ILE A 127 -10.57 -13.39 0.61
C ILE A 127 -11.23 -12.82 -0.64
N THR A 128 -12.43 -12.31 -0.44
CA THR A 128 -13.20 -11.60 -1.46
C THR A 128 -13.40 -10.16 -1.02
N LEU A 129 -13.20 -9.23 -1.96
CA LEU A 129 -13.53 -7.82 -1.83
C LEU A 129 -14.69 -7.51 -2.77
N GLU A 130 -15.81 -7.04 -2.22
CA GLU A 130 -17.00 -6.68 -2.98
C GLU A 130 -17.34 -5.21 -2.72
N ASN A 131 -17.79 -4.48 -3.73
CA ASN A 131 -18.07 -3.04 -3.58
C ASN A 131 -19.31 -2.80 -2.71
N VAL A 132 -19.30 -1.67 -1.99
CA VAL A 132 -20.42 -1.22 -1.14
C VAL A 132 -21.15 -0.05 -1.78
#